data_AF-A0AAE1Y870-F1
#
_entry.id   AF-A0AAE1Y870-F1
#
_cell.length_a   1.000
_cell.length_b   1.000
_cell.length_c   1.000
_cell.angle_alpha   90.00
_cell.angle_beta   90.00
_cell.angle_gamma   90.00
#
_symmetry.space_group_name_H-M   'P 1'
#
loop_
_entity.id
_entity.type
_entity.pdbx_description
1 polymer ?
#
loop_
_entity_poly.entity_id
_entity_poly.type
_entity_poly.pdbx_seq_one_letter_code
_entity_poly.pdbx_strand_id
1 'polypeptide(L)'
;MPRTSVQQLPRFGSNHAPLLTRVSSDFQQALASFRFQNMWCYHSDFLQVVAACWALPVHLSRMARLKEKLMRLKQQLRHWNKTTFGDVFRNLSDAEATVRIDEWEYDQNPSDDNLMAMNWATTLF
;
A
#
# COMPACT_ATOMS: atom_id res chain seq x y z
N MET A 1 18.18 -0.35 -24.19
CA MET A 1 18.84 -1.28 -23.25
C MET A 1 17.94 -1.40 -22.03
N PRO A 2 17.37 -2.58 -21.71
CA PRO A 2 16.55 -2.73 -20.52
C PRO A 2 17.40 -2.41 -19.28
N ARG A 3 16.87 -1.62 -18.35
CA ARG A 3 17.56 -1.33 -17.09
C ARG A 3 17.24 -2.44 -16.10
N THR A 4 18.24 -3.21 -15.73
CA THR A 4 18.15 -4.27 -14.73
C THR A 4 18.62 -3.73 -13.38
N SER A 5 17.83 -3.91 -12.32
CA SER A 5 18.25 -3.66 -10.95
C SER A 5 17.97 -4.88 -10.08
N VAL A 6 18.85 -5.12 -9.10
CA VAL A 6 18.71 -6.21 -8.13
C VAL A 6 18.58 -5.59 -6.74
N GLN A 7 17.58 -6.02 -5.98
CA GLN A 7 17.33 -5.55 -4.63
C GLN A 7 17.16 -6.74 -3.69
N GLN A 8 17.83 -6.72 -2.54
CA GLN A 8 17.61 -7.70 -1.47
C GLN A 8 16.32 -7.36 -0.71
N LEU A 9 15.45 -8.35 -0.54
CA LEU A 9 14.23 -8.25 0.25
C LEU A 9 14.51 -8.67 1.70
N PRO A 10 13.74 -8.10 2.66
CA PRO A 10 13.86 -8.48 4.07
C PRO A 10 13.54 -9.98 4.28
N ARG A 11 14.18 -10.55 5.29
CA ARG A 11 14.03 -11.95 5.71
C ARG A 11 12.68 -12.11 6.41
N PHE A 12 11.80 -12.94 5.86
CA PHE A 12 10.49 -13.21 6.48
C PHE A 12 10.41 -14.68 6.91
N GLY A 13 10.47 -14.92 8.22
CA GLY A 13 10.25 -16.24 8.82
C GLY A 13 11.25 -17.35 8.43
N SER A 14 12.34 -17.02 7.72
CA SER A 14 13.38 -17.97 7.33
C SER A 14 14.76 -17.30 7.29
N ASN A 15 15.83 -18.09 7.41
CA ASN A 15 17.21 -17.60 7.31
C ASN A 15 17.64 -17.25 5.87
N HIS A 16 16.70 -17.13 4.92
CA HIS A 16 16.97 -16.80 3.53
C HIS A 16 16.47 -15.38 3.20
N ALA A 17 17.34 -14.57 2.57
CA ALA A 17 17.02 -13.23 2.07
C ALA A 17 16.76 -13.29 0.55
N PRO A 18 15.51 -13.19 0.08
CA PRO A 18 15.21 -13.30 -1.34
C PRO A 18 15.74 -12.09 -2.13
N LEU A 19 16.19 -12.34 -3.37
CA LEU A 19 16.64 -11.29 -4.30
C LEU A 19 15.54 -10.96 -5.31
N LEU A 20 15.12 -9.70 -5.34
CA LEU A 20 14.18 -9.16 -6.32
C LEU A 20 14.95 -8.55 -7.50
N THR A 21 14.87 -9.21 -8.65
CA THR A 21 15.40 -8.70 -9.92
C THR A 21 14.30 -7.96 -10.67
N ARG A 22 14.46 -6.65 -10.88
CA ARG A 22 13.56 -5.85 -11.73
C ARG A 22 14.20 -5.62 -13.08
N VAL A 23 13.49 -5.97 -14.14
CA VAL A 23 13.84 -5.66 -15.52
C VAL A 23 12.87 -4.61 -16.01
N SER A 24 13.33 -3.38 -16.18
CA SER A 24 12.49 -2.29 -16.69
C SER A 24 12.67 -2.14 -18.20
N SER A 25 11.56 -2.30 -18.92
CA SER A 25 11.37 -1.86 -20.29
C SER A 25 10.47 -0.63 -20.27
N ASP A 26 10.71 0.34 -21.16
CA ASP A 26 9.96 1.60 -21.26
C ASP A 26 8.51 1.35 -21.73
N PHE A 27 7.67 0.79 -20.86
CA PHE A 27 6.24 0.77 -21.05
C PHE A 27 5.66 2.03 -20.41
N GLN A 28 5.01 2.88 -21.23
CA GLN A 28 4.21 3.98 -20.72
C GLN A 28 3.20 3.42 -19.72
N GLN A 29 3.30 3.81 -18.45
CA GLN A 29 2.30 3.50 -17.46
C GLN A 29 0.96 4.11 -17.91
N ALA A 30 0.05 3.26 -18.37
CA ALA A 30 -1.32 3.67 -18.61
C ALA A 30 -1.90 4.29 -17.33
N LEU A 31 -2.69 5.36 -17.49
CA LEU A 31 -3.39 6.01 -16.38
C LEU A 31 -4.08 4.95 -15.53
N ALA A 32 -3.66 4.83 -14.25
CA ALA A 32 -4.15 3.78 -13.39
C ALA A 32 -5.69 3.85 -13.28
N SER A 33 -6.33 2.76 -13.69
CA SER A 33 -7.75 2.55 -13.43
C SER A 33 -8.01 2.62 -11.93
N PHE A 34 -9.22 3.01 -11.54
CA PHE A 34 -9.59 2.97 -10.13
C PHE A 34 -9.54 1.53 -9.64
N ARG A 35 -8.81 1.30 -8.56
CA ARG A 35 -8.71 0.01 -7.89
C ARG A 35 -9.28 0.16 -6.49
N PHE A 36 -10.15 -0.77 -6.13
CA PHE A 36 -10.58 -0.92 -4.75
C PHE A 36 -9.40 -1.41 -3.90
N GLN A 37 -9.21 -0.85 -2.70
CA GLN A 37 -8.16 -1.28 -1.79
C GLN A 37 -8.79 -1.96 -0.57
N ASN A 38 -8.35 -3.18 -0.27
CA ASN A 38 -8.94 -3.98 0.80
C ASN A 38 -8.78 -3.35 2.18
N MET A 39 -7.72 -2.57 2.39
CA MET A 39 -7.47 -1.84 3.64
C MET A 39 -8.62 -0.91 4.02
N TRP A 40 -9.39 -0.41 3.04
CA TRP A 40 -10.54 0.44 3.30
C TRP A 40 -11.59 -0.28 4.16
N CYS A 41 -11.81 -1.57 3.93
CA CYS A 41 -12.79 -2.37 4.68
C CYS A 41 -12.47 -2.46 6.18
N TYR A 42 -11.20 -2.30 6.57
CA TYR A 42 -10.76 -2.40 7.95
C TYR A 42 -10.82 -1.07 8.70
N HIS A 43 -11.03 0.05 8.01
CA HIS A 43 -11.17 1.35 8.64
C HIS A 43 -12.61 1.57 9.12
N SER A 44 -12.77 1.98 10.38
CA SER A 44 -14.08 2.18 11.03
C SER A 44 -15.05 3.02 10.21
N ASP A 45 -14.54 4.10 9.62
CA ASP A 45 -15.36 5.10 8.95
C ASP A 45 -15.75 4.72 7.51
N PHE A 46 -15.22 3.62 6.97
CA PHE A 46 -15.41 3.28 5.56
C PHE A 46 -16.88 3.17 5.15
N LEU A 47 -17.67 2.41 5.91
CA LEU A 47 -19.09 2.25 5.63
C LEU A 47 -19.85 3.57 5.76
N GLN A 48 -19.46 4.43 6.69
CA GLN A 48 -20.05 5.75 6.85
C GLN A 48 -19.77 6.65 5.65
N VAL A 49 -18.53 6.66 5.15
CA VAL A 49 -18.14 7.44 3.96
C VAL A 49 -18.93 6.98 2.73
N VAL A 50 -19.05 5.66 2.54
CA VAL A 50 -19.84 5.09 1.44
C VAL A 50 -21.31 5.47 1.57
N ALA A 51 -21.91 5.30 2.75
CA ALA A 51 -23.31 5.61 3.00
C ALA A 51 -23.63 7.10 2.79
N ALA A 52 -22.80 7.99 3.32
CA ALA A 52 -22.95 9.43 3.14
C ALA A 52 -22.89 9.83 1.66
N CYS A 53 -21.95 9.27 0.89
CA CYS A 53 -21.85 9.50 -0.55
C CYS A 53 -23.08 8.95 -1.30
N TRP A 54 -23.61 7.79 -0.88
CA TRP A 54 -24.71 7.12 -1.54
C TRP A 54 -26.07 7.77 -1.29
N ALA A 55 -26.23 8.45 -0.15
CA ALA A 55 -27.44 9.16 0.24
C ALA A 55 -27.69 10.43 -0.62
N LEU A 56 -26.66 10.96 -1.28
CA LEU A 56 -26.79 12.18 -2.06
C LEU A 56 -27.78 12.00 -3.24
N PRO A 57 -28.67 12.97 -3.48
CA PRO A 57 -29.68 12.88 -4.52
C PRO A 57 -29.06 12.93 -5.92
N VAL A 58 -29.66 12.17 -6.85
CA VAL A 58 -29.28 12.13 -8.25
C VAL A 58 -30.54 12.04 -9.12
N HIS A 59 -30.83 13.11 -9.84
CA HIS A 59 -32.03 13.26 -10.68
C HIS A 59 -31.75 12.84 -12.13
N LEU A 60 -31.47 11.54 -12.32
CA LEU A 60 -31.25 10.93 -13.63
C LEU A 60 -32.12 9.69 -13.81
N SER A 61 -32.16 9.19 -15.06
CA SER A 61 -32.77 7.89 -15.40
C SER A 61 -32.10 6.75 -14.60
N ARG A 62 -32.78 5.60 -14.47
CA ARG A 62 -32.36 4.54 -13.53
C ARG A 62 -30.89 4.12 -13.69
N MET A 63 -30.44 3.87 -14.91
CA MET A 63 -29.05 3.47 -15.19
C MET A 63 -28.07 4.62 -15.06
N ALA A 64 -28.44 5.82 -15.52
CA ALA A 64 -27.61 7.01 -15.38
C ALA A 64 -27.41 7.40 -13.91
N ARG A 65 -28.43 7.19 -13.07
CA ARG A 65 -28.36 7.39 -11.61
C ARG A 65 -27.33 6.49 -10.97
N LEU A 66 -27.33 5.20 -11.31
CA LEU A 66 -26.35 4.25 -10.79
C LEU A 66 -24.93 4.62 -11.22
N LYS A 67 -24.73 4.92 -12.51
CA LYS A 67 -23.44 5.36 -13.05
C LYS A 67 -22.91 6.59 -12.31
N GLU A 68 -23.76 7.59 -12.10
CA GLU A 68 -23.38 8.83 -11.43
C GLU A 68 -23.00 8.58 -9.96
N LYS A 69 -23.78 7.77 -9.24
CA LYS A 69 -23.45 7.39 -7.85
C LYS A 69 -22.10 6.68 -7.76
N LEU A 70 -21.81 5.76 -8.69
CA LEU A 70 -20.52 5.06 -8.73
C LEU A 70 -19.35 5.99 -9.08
N MET A 71 -19.54 6.92 -10.02
CA MET A 71 -18.52 7.91 -10.39
C MET A 71 -18.20 8.84 -9.22
N ARG A 72 -19.24 9.32 -8.52
CA ARG A 72 -19.08 10.14 -7.31
C ARG A 72 -18.40 9.36 -6.20
N LEU A 73 -18.83 8.11 -5.94
CA LEU A 73 -18.20 7.26 -4.93
C LEU A 73 -16.72 7.03 -5.23
N LYS A 74 -16.36 6.78 -6.50
CA LYS A 74 -14.96 6.65 -6.93
C LYS A 74 -14.14 7.91 -6.61
N GLN A 75 -14.68 9.11 -6.87
CA GLN A 75 -13.98 10.36 -6.55
C GLN A 75 -13.83 10.55 -5.04
N GLN A 76 -14.91 10.29 -4.30
CA GLN A 76 -14.91 10.39 -2.84
C GLN A 76 -13.89 9.44 -2.21
N LEU A 77 -13.86 8.17 -2.63
CA LEU A 77 -12.90 7.19 -2.14
C LEU A 77 -11.46 7.55 -2.51
N ARG A 78 -11.21 8.13 -3.69
CA ARG A 78 -9.87 8.63 -4.04
C ARG A 78 -9.41 9.75 -3.10
N HIS A 79 -10.30 10.70 -2.81
CA HIS A 79 -10.00 11.80 -1.90
C HIS A 79 -9.82 11.31 -0.46
N TRP A 80 -10.75 10.47 0.01
CA TRP A 80 -10.71 9.88 1.34
C TRP A 80 -9.46 9.01 1.54
N ASN A 81 -9.07 8.23 0.53
CA ASN A 81 -7.82 7.47 0.57
C ASN A 81 -6.60 8.37 0.75
N LYS A 82 -6.51 9.47 -0.01
CA LYS A 82 -5.39 10.41 0.07
C LYS A 82 -5.32 11.13 1.41
N THR A 83 -6.47 11.42 2.03
CA THR A 83 -6.54 12.18 3.29
C THR A 83 -6.40 11.30 4.53
N THR A 84 -6.87 10.05 4.46
CA THR A 84 -6.90 9.12 5.60
C THR A 84 -5.68 8.21 5.63
N PHE A 85 -5.31 7.64 4.48
CA PHE A 85 -4.19 6.69 4.39
C PHE A 85 -2.93 7.32 3.79
N GLY A 86 -3.05 8.49 3.14
CA GLY A 86 -1.92 9.19 2.56
C GLY A 86 -1.26 8.41 1.41
N ASP A 87 0.06 8.49 1.35
CA ASP A 87 0.85 7.65 0.46
C ASP A 87 1.18 6.32 1.16
N VAL A 88 0.27 5.36 1.02
CA VAL A 88 0.44 4.01 1.57
C VAL A 88 1.72 3.34 1.06
N PHE A 89 2.15 3.66 -0.16
CA PHE A 89 3.41 3.13 -0.70
C PHE A 89 4.61 3.75 0.00
N ARG A 90 4.54 5.04 0.37
CA ARG A 90 5.57 5.67 1.21
C ARG A 90 5.60 5.05 2.60
N ASN A 91 4.46 4.89 3.25
CA ASN A 91 4.40 4.27 4.57
C ASN A 91 4.95 2.83 4.55
N LEU A 92 4.63 2.06 3.50
CA LEU A 92 5.20 0.73 3.30
C LEU A 92 6.70 0.79 3.05
N SER A 93 7.18 1.72 2.24
CA SER A 93 8.62 1.92 1.97
C SER A 93 9.39 2.31 3.22
N ASP A 94 8.83 3.18 4.07
CA ASP A 94 9.46 3.63 5.32
C ASP A 94 9.55 2.47 6.32
N ALA A 95 8.47 1.67 6.41
CA ALA A 95 8.45 0.51 7.26
C ALA A 95 9.38 -0.62 6.75
N GLU A 96 9.45 -0.85 5.43
CA GLU A 96 10.48 -1.73 4.82
C GLU A 96 11.91 -1.22 5.08
N ALA A 97 12.14 0.09 5.03
CA ALA A 97 13.45 0.68 5.28
C ALA A 97 13.88 0.48 6.74
N THR A 98 12.94 0.59 7.67
CA THR A 98 13.19 0.32 9.10
C THR A 98 13.65 -1.11 9.31
N VAL A 99 12.92 -2.09 8.76
CA VAL A 99 13.31 -3.51 8.82
C VAL A 99 14.71 -3.73 8.25
N ARG A 100 15.04 -3.10 7.11
CA ARG A 100 16.39 -3.23 6.51
C ARG A 100 17.50 -2.64 7.37
N ILE A 101 17.25 -1.56 8.10
CA ILE A 101 18.24 -0.95 9.00
C ILE A 101 18.52 -1.91 10.14
N ASP A 102 17.48 -2.44 10.78
CA ASP A 102 17.62 -3.37 11.91
C ASP A 102 18.29 -4.68 11.48
N GLU A 103 17.99 -5.18 10.27
CA GLU A 103 18.71 -6.31 9.67
C GLU A 103 20.20 -6.01 9.46
N TRP A 104 20.56 -4.82 8.97
CA TRP A 104 21.94 -4.42 8.75
C TRP A 104 22.72 -4.25 10.06
N GLU A 105 22.09 -3.67 11.09
CA GLU A 105 22.69 -3.53 12.43
C GLU A 105 22.96 -4.89 13.08
N TYR A 106 22.05 -5.85 12.92
CA TYR A 106 22.26 -7.23 13.36
C TYR A 106 23.39 -7.93 12.60
N ASP A 107 23.43 -7.82 11.27
CA ASP A 107 24.49 -8.43 10.44
C ASP A 107 25.88 -7.88 10.79
N GLN A 108 25.98 -6.60 11.19
CA GLN A 108 27.23 -5.97 11.63
C GLN A 108 27.62 -6.33 13.07
N ASN A 109 26.64 -6.44 13.97
CA ASN A 109 26.87 -6.77 15.38
C ASN A 109 25.74 -7.68 15.91
N PRO A 110 25.95 -9.00 15.94
CA PRO A 110 24.95 -9.94 16.42
C PRO A 110 24.92 -9.96 17.95
N SER A 111 24.21 -8.98 18.53
CA SER A 111 23.92 -8.87 19.96
C SER A 111 22.45 -9.18 20.24
N ASP A 112 22.12 -9.58 21.48
CA ASP A 112 20.73 -9.84 21.89
C ASP A 112 19.83 -8.62 21.71
N ASP A 113 20.36 -7.41 21.93
CA ASP A 113 19.63 -6.16 21.72
C ASP A 113 19.28 -5.95 20.23
N ASN A 114 20.23 -6.20 19.32
CA ASN A 114 19.99 -6.09 17.87
C ASN A 114 19.09 -7.23 17.35
N LEU A 115 19.13 -8.41 17.97
CA LEU A 115 18.23 -9.51 17.64
C LEU A 115 16.79 -9.21 18.07
N MET A 116 16.62 -8.64 19.28
CA MET A 116 15.33 -8.11 19.71
C MET A 116 14.85 -7.00 18.77
N ALA A 117 15.79 -6.16 18.31
CA ALA A 117 15.50 -5.08 17.38
C ALA A 117 14.88 -5.60 16.06
N MET A 118 15.60 -6.51 15.41
CA MET A 118 15.16 -7.16 14.17
C MET A 118 13.83 -7.92 14.34
N ASN A 119 13.62 -8.60 15.46
CA ASN A 119 12.39 -9.35 15.69
C ASN A 119 11.17 -8.45 15.90
N TRP A 120 11.29 -7.30 16.59
CA TRP A 120 10.15 -6.39 16.76
C TRP A 120 9.74 -5.76 15.42
N ALA A 121 10.70 -5.37 14.59
CA ALA A 121 10.45 -4.78 13.29
C ALA A 121 9.79 -5.78 12.32
N THR A 122 10.15 -7.05 12.42
CA THR A 122 9.57 -8.12 11.58
C THR A 122 8.15 -8.52 12.03
N THR A 123 7.79 -8.31 13.30
CA THR A 123 6.51 -8.75 13.87
C THR A 123 5.37 -7.71 13.71
N LEU A 124 5.68 -6.47 13.29
CA LEU A 124 4.71 -5.39 13.12
C LEU A 124 4.01 -5.34 11.75
N PHE A 125 4.13 -6.40 10.94
CA PHE A 125 3.42 -6.56 9.66
C PHE A 125 2.49 -7.77 9.65
#